data_AF-A0A480A2F2-F1
#
_entry.id   AF-A0A480A2F2-F1
#
_cell.length_a   1.000
_cell.length_b   1.000
_cell.length_c   1.000
_cell.angle_alpha   90.00
_cell.angle_beta   90.00
_cell.angle_gamma   90.00
#
_symmetry.space_group_name_H-M   'P 1'
#
loop_
_entity.id
_entity.type
_entity.pdbx_description
1 polymer ?
#
loop_
_entity_poly.entity_id
_entity_poly.type
_entity_poly.pdbx_seq_one_letter_code
_entity_poly.pdbx_strand_id
1 'polypeptide(L)'
;MQERQKRLAELIEHLLEEGWTQKKLAERIGVDTTTVYRWLKAKVVPEADSKNFLRLAKVSGGDSESLQEYLDGHISLSAYRQRWENSPLNYANSFKSRPVEEIKQEVLEQIILLEPADILDVISRSATLLAEKKLVAERA
;
A
#
# COMPACT_ATOMS: atom_id res chain seq x y z
N MET A 1 -17.29 -23.99 -5.61
CA MET A 1 -17.60 -22.62 -5.14
C MET A 1 -17.20 -22.34 -3.69
N GLN A 2 -17.35 -23.29 -2.75
CA GLN A 2 -16.98 -23.04 -1.34
C GLN A 2 -15.48 -22.70 -1.14
N GLU A 3 -14.59 -23.31 -1.93
CA GLU A 3 -13.15 -23.05 -1.80
C GLU A 3 -12.77 -21.61 -2.16
N ARG A 4 -13.35 -21.07 -3.24
CA ARG A 4 -13.16 -19.67 -3.65
C ARG A 4 -13.61 -18.69 -2.56
N GLN A 5 -14.72 -19.00 -1.90
CA GLN A 5 -15.26 -18.20 -0.78
C GLN A 5 -14.35 -18.25 0.45
N LYS A 6 -13.79 -19.43 0.77
CA LYS A 6 -12.84 -19.60 1.88
C LYS A 6 -11.55 -18.83 1.65
N ARG A 7 -10.96 -18.92 0.45
CA ARG A 7 -9.76 -18.15 0.11
C ARG A 7 -10.00 -16.65 0.16
N LEU A 8 -11.16 -16.18 -0.28
CA LEU A 8 -11.49 -14.77 -0.13
C LEU A 8 -11.58 -14.36 1.36
N ALA A 9 -12.17 -15.20 2.21
CA ALA A 9 -12.22 -14.94 3.64
C ALA A 9 -10.81 -14.91 4.25
N GLU A 10 -9.96 -15.88 3.91
CA GLU A 10 -8.56 -15.96 4.33
C GLU A 10 -7.77 -14.69 3.96
N LEU A 11 -7.91 -14.20 2.72
CA LEU A 11 -7.29 -12.96 2.28
C LEU A 11 -7.75 -11.75 3.12
N ILE A 12 -9.04 -11.68 3.44
CA ILE A 12 -9.58 -10.59 4.26
C ILE A 12 -9.09 -10.71 5.70
N GLU A 13 -9.05 -11.91 6.28
CA GLU A 13 -8.50 -12.14 7.62
C GLU A 13 -7.04 -11.70 7.70
N HIS A 14 -6.22 -12.09 6.72
CA HIS A 14 -4.83 -11.67 6.65
C HIS A 14 -4.67 -10.13 6.60
N LEU A 15 -5.51 -9.44 5.83
CA LEU A 15 -5.52 -7.97 5.83
C LEU A 15 -5.88 -7.39 7.20
N LEU A 16 -6.82 -7.99 7.92
CA LEU A 16 -7.17 -7.53 9.27
C LEU A 16 -6.02 -7.73 10.27
N GLU A 17 -5.25 -8.82 10.13
CA GLU A 17 -4.05 -9.08 10.93
C GLU A 17 -2.95 -8.04 10.67
N GLU A 18 -2.84 -7.53 9.44
CA GLU A 18 -1.94 -6.43 9.06
C GLU A 18 -2.41 -5.03 9.51
N GLY A 19 -3.49 -4.95 10.31
CA GLY A 19 -3.99 -3.70 10.88
C GLY A 19 -5.05 -2.99 10.04
N TRP A 20 -5.56 -3.61 8.97
CA TRP A 20 -6.75 -3.11 8.31
C TRP A 20 -7.98 -3.30 9.20
N THR A 21 -8.98 -2.43 9.01
CA THR A 21 -10.31 -2.64 9.59
C THR A 21 -11.31 -2.86 8.47
N GLN A 22 -12.41 -3.58 8.75
CA GLN A 22 -13.48 -3.78 7.76
C GLN A 22 -14.01 -2.45 7.22
N LYS A 23 -14.07 -1.42 8.07
CA LYS A 23 -14.45 -0.05 7.68
C LYS A 23 -13.47 0.57 6.69
N LYS A 24 -12.17 0.56 7.00
CA LYS A 24 -11.13 1.10 6.11
C LYS A 24 -11.09 0.35 4.77
N LEU A 25 -11.24 -0.98 4.81
CA LEU A 25 -11.28 -1.81 3.60
C LEU A 25 -12.50 -1.45 2.74
N ALA A 26 -13.68 -1.34 3.35
CA ALA A 26 -14.92 -0.97 2.68
C ALA A 26 -14.82 0.42 2.03
N GLU A 27 -14.32 1.41 2.76
CA GLU A 27 -14.09 2.78 2.24
C GLU A 27 -13.11 2.77 1.06
N ARG A 28 -12.02 2.01 1.15
CA ARG A 28 -10.99 1.98 0.10
C ARG A 28 -11.47 1.30 -1.18
N ILE A 29 -12.28 0.25 -1.03
CA ILE A 29 -12.90 -0.47 -2.15
C ILE A 29 -14.14 0.30 -2.66
N GLY A 30 -14.75 1.15 -1.84
CA GLY A 30 -15.99 1.86 -2.14
C GLY A 30 -17.22 0.95 -2.12
N VAL A 31 -17.27 0.04 -1.14
CA VAL A 31 -18.42 -0.84 -0.85
C VAL A 31 -18.93 -0.60 0.55
N ASP A 32 -20.10 -1.12 0.88
CA ASP A 32 -20.61 -1.09 2.24
C ASP A 32 -19.83 -2.06 3.15
N THR A 33 -19.69 -1.71 4.43
CA THR A 33 -19.05 -2.55 5.45
C THR A 33 -19.69 -3.94 5.54
N THR A 34 -21.00 -4.04 5.32
CA THR A 34 -21.74 -5.31 5.30
C THR A 34 -21.30 -6.21 4.14
N THR A 35 -20.87 -5.63 3.01
CA THR A 35 -20.34 -6.40 1.88
C THR A 35 -19.01 -7.05 2.26
N VAL A 36 -18.10 -6.30 2.91
CA VAL A 36 -16.85 -6.86 3.44
C VAL A 36 -17.11 -7.95 4.48
N TYR A 37 -18.07 -7.72 5.38
CA TYR A 37 -18.50 -8.74 6.35
C TYR A 37 -19.01 -10.02 5.68
N ARG A 38 -19.78 -9.91 4.58
CA ARG A 38 -20.28 -11.08 3.83
C ARG A 38 -19.16 -11.85 3.14
N TRP A 39 -18.14 -11.16 2.64
CA TRP A 39 -16.95 -11.79 2.07
C TRP A 39 -16.16 -12.53 3.14
N LEU A 40 -15.95 -11.90 4.30
CA LEU A 40 -15.29 -12.51 5.47
C LEU A 40 -16.04 -13.76 5.96
N LYS A 41 -17.38 -13.75 5.95
CA LYS A 41 -18.20 -14.91 6.31
C LYS A 41 -18.33 -15.96 5.20
N ALA A 42 -17.52 -15.87 4.14
CA ALA A 42 -17.52 -16.78 2.99
C ALA A 42 -18.93 -16.93 2.35
N LYS A 43 -19.80 -15.93 2.48
CA LYS A 43 -21.18 -15.99 1.96
C LYS A 43 -21.27 -15.61 0.50
N VAL A 44 -20.42 -14.69 0.06
CA VAL A 44 -20.42 -14.11 -1.29
C VAL A 44 -18.98 -13.87 -1.73
N VAL A 45 -18.72 -13.98 -3.03
CA VAL A 45 -17.47 -13.58 -3.67
C VAL A 45 -17.83 -12.58 -4.77
N PRO A 46 -17.08 -11.47 -4.93
CA PRO A 46 -17.33 -10.55 -6.03
C PRO A 46 -17.02 -11.23 -7.38
N GLU A 47 -17.82 -10.93 -8.40
CA GLU A 47 -17.61 -11.42 -9.77
C GLU A 47 -16.28 -10.87 -10.32
N ALA A 48 -15.55 -11.68 -11.09
CA ALA A 48 -14.20 -11.35 -11.57
C ALA A 48 -14.16 -10.03 -12.36
N ASP A 49 -15.21 -9.76 -13.16
CA ASP A 49 -15.29 -8.56 -13.98
C ASP A 49 -15.87 -7.34 -13.25
N SER A 50 -16.22 -7.51 -11.96
CA SER A 50 -16.83 -6.43 -11.18
C SER A 50 -15.81 -5.36 -10.77
N LYS A 51 -16.28 -4.11 -10.70
CA LYS A 51 -15.49 -2.99 -10.13
C LYS A 51 -15.00 -3.30 -8.71
N ASN A 52 -15.78 -4.07 -7.94
CA ASN A 52 -15.45 -4.46 -6.58
C ASN A 52 -14.26 -5.41 -6.56
N PHE A 53 -14.20 -6.37 -7.49
CA PHE A 53 -13.09 -7.31 -7.63
C PHE A 53 -11.79 -6.59 -8.03
N LEU A 54 -11.86 -5.71 -9.03
CA LEU A 54 -10.72 -4.90 -9.46
C LEU A 54 -10.17 -4.02 -8.34
N ARG A 55 -11.05 -3.41 -7.55
CA ARG A 55 -10.64 -2.56 -6.42
C ARG A 55 -10.11 -3.38 -5.25
N LEU A 56 -10.72 -4.55 -4.98
CA LEU A 56 -10.23 -5.46 -3.97
C LEU A 56 -8.81 -5.91 -4.30
N ALA A 57 -8.54 -6.35 -5.54
CA ALA A 57 -7.20 -6.72 -5.98
C ALA A 57 -6.18 -5.59 -5.75
N LYS A 58 -6.51 -4.37 -6.17
CA LYS A 58 -5.64 -3.20 -5.97
C LYS A 58 -5.37 -2.87 -4.51
N VAL A 59 -6.35 -3.09 -3.62
CA VAL A 59 -6.21 -2.80 -2.18
C VAL A 59 -5.49 -3.94 -1.45
N SER A 60 -5.72 -5.18 -1.86
CA SER A 60 -5.15 -6.37 -1.22
C SER A 60 -3.75 -6.73 -1.72
N GLY A 61 -3.23 -5.95 -2.67
CA GLY A 61 -1.86 -6.07 -3.16
C GLY A 61 -1.75 -7.00 -4.36
N GLY A 62 -2.50 -6.73 -5.42
CA GLY A 62 -2.40 -7.47 -6.67
C GLY A 62 -3.20 -6.81 -7.80
N ASP A 63 -3.35 -7.55 -8.88
CA ASP A 63 -4.19 -7.24 -10.03
C ASP A 63 -5.33 -8.26 -10.12
N SER A 64 -6.27 -8.06 -11.04
CA SER A 64 -7.41 -8.97 -11.18
C SER A 64 -7.00 -10.39 -11.56
N GLU A 65 -6.00 -10.56 -12.40
CA GLU A 65 -5.54 -11.87 -12.86
C GLU A 65 -4.90 -12.62 -11.70
N SER A 66 -3.97 -12.00 -10.98
CA SER A 66 -3.33 -12.62 -9.82
C SER A 66 -4.32 -12.92 -8.68
N LEU A 67 -5.30 -12.05 -8.43
CA LEU A 67 -6.35 -12.32 -7.44
C LEU A 67 -7.22 -13.50 -7.89
N GLN A 68 -7.51 -13.62 -9.18
CA GLN A 68 -8.26 -14.74 -9.73
C GLN A 68 -7.48 -16.04 -9.61
N GLU A 69 -6.19 -16.06 -9.97
CA GLU A 69 -5.31 -17.22 -9.80
C GLU A 69 -5.27 -17.72 -8.35
N TYR A 70 -5.19 -16.80 -7.38
CA TYR A 70 -5.23 -17.14 -5.96
C TYR A 70 -6.57 -17.74 -5.56
N LEU A 71 -7.67 -17.07 -5.92
CA LEU A 71 -9.02 -17.52 -5.55
C LEU A 71 -9.38 -18.88 -6.18
N ASP A 72 -8.89 -19.15 -7.40
CA ASP A 72 -9.03 -20.44 -8.08
C ASP A 72 -8.06 -21.49 -7.56
N GLY A 73 -6.99 -21.08 -6.87
CA GLY A 73 -6.05 -21.96 -6.17
C GLY A 73 -4.84 -22.37 -6.98
N HIS A 74 -4.54 -21.62 -8.03
CA HIS A 74 -3.35 -21.80 -8.84
C HIS A 74 -2.10 -21.28 -8.14
N ILE A 75 -2.24 -20.30 -7.25
CA ILE A 75 -1.16 -19.73 -6.45
C ILE A 75 -1.54 -19.65 -4.96
N SER A 76 -0.53 -19.63 -4.08
CA SER A 76 -0.73 -19.44 -2.64
C SER A 76 -1.02 -17.97 -2.28
N LEU A 77 -1.54 -17.73 -1.08
CA LEU A 77 -1.72 -16.38 -0.54
C LEU A 77 -0.40 -15.60 -0.51
N SER A 78 0.69 -16.24 -0.07
CA SER A 78 2.02 -15.63 -0.05
C SER A 78 2.51 -15.23 -1.44
N ALA A 79 2.31 -16.08 -2.45
CA ALA A 79 2.71 -15.78 -3.83
C ALA A 79 1.91 -14.62 -4.42
N TYR A 80 0.60 -14.55 -4.12
CA TYR A 80 -0.25 -13.41 -4.49
C TYR A 80 0.27 -12.10 -3.87
N ARG A 81 0.55 -12.10 -2.56
CA ARG A 81 0.98 -10.92 -1.80
C ARG A 81 2.40 -10.43 -2.17
N GLN A 82 3.33 -11.36 -2.39
CA GLN A 82 4.72 -11.03 -2.72
C GLN A 82 4.87 -10.37 -4.10
N ARG A 83 3.96 -10.68 -5.05
CA ARG A 83 3.94 -10.04 -6.38
C ARG A 83 3.74 -8.52 -6.27
N TRP A 84 3.10 -8.04 -5.21
CA TRP A 84 2.88 -6.63 -4.96
C TRP A 84 3.96 -5.94 -4.13
N GLU A 85 4.61 -6.64 -3.20
CA GLU A 85 5.78 -6.11 -2.48
C GLU A 85 6.90 -5.66 -3.43
N ASN A 86 7.03 -6.33 -4.58
CA ASN A 86 8.01 -6.00 -5.61
C ASN A 86 7.51 -5.00 -6.68
N SER A 87 6.28 -4.48 -6.56
CA SER A 87 5.71 -3.54 -7.54
C SER A 87 6.13 -2.09 -7.26
N PRO A 88 6.63 -1.33 -8.26
CA PRO A 88 6.99 0.09 -8.10
C PRO A 88 5.85 0.99 -7.58
N LEU A 89 4.58 0.57 -7.76
CA LEU A 89 3.40 1.29 -7.30
C LEU A 89 3.12 1.13 -5.80
N ASN A 90 3.72 0.10 -5.16
CA ASN A 90 3.58 -0.15 -3.73
C ASN A 90 4.43 0.82 -2.89
N TYR A 91 5.60 1.22 -3.41
CA TYR A 91 6.48 2.23 -2.80
C TYR A 91 5.76 3.55 -2.51
N ALA A 92 4.73 3.93 -3.27
CA ALA A 92 3.99 5.17 -3.08
C ALA A 92 2.82 5.07 -2.07
N ASN A 93 2.32 3.87 -1.78
CA ASN A 93 1.16 3.66 -0.89
C ASN A 93 1.56 3.30 0.56
N SER A 94 2.73 2.68 0.77
CA SER A 94 3.23 2.34 2.12
C SER A 94 3.51 3.58 2.99
N PHE A 95 3.76 4.75 2.39
CA PHE A 95 3.93 6.01 3.12
C PHE A 95 2.68 6.51 3.83
N LYS A 96 1.47 6.05 3.45
CA LYS A 96 0.22 6.53 4.05
C LYS A 96 -0.23 5.76 5.30
N SER A 97 0.46 4.69 5.67
CA SER A 97 0.05 3.83 6.80
C SER A 97 1.18 3.37 7.72
N ARG A 98 2.44 3.72 7.47
CA ARG A 98 3.52 3.44 8.42
C ARG A 98 3.40 4.39 9.63
N PRO A 99 3.53 3.89 10.87
CA PRO A 99 3.63 4.76 12.03
C PRO A 99 4.83 5.70 11.83
N VAL A 100 4.65 6.97 12.19
CA VAL A 100 5.62 8.06 11.95
C VAL A 100 7.00 7.70 12.52
N GLU A 101 7.02 6.90 13.57
CA GLU A 101 8.20 6.42 14.28
C GLU A 101 9.04 5.46 13.44
N GLU A 102 8.44 4.56 12.64
CA GLU A 102 9.17 3.69 11.71
C GLU A 102 9.80 4.51 10.58
N ILE A 103 9.08 5.52 10.08
CA ILE A 103 9.59 6.43 9.04
C ILE A 103 10.77 7.24 9.59
N LYS A 104 10.66 7.78 10.82
CA LYS A 104 11.75 8.51 11.47
C LYS A 104 12.99 7.63 11.62
N GLN A 105 12.81 6.38 12.04
CA GLN A 105 13.92 5.46 12.29
C GLN A 105 14.63 5.07 10.99
N GLU A 106 13.89 4.73 9.93
CA GLU A 106 14.45 4.41 8.62
C GLU A 106 15.21 5.60 8.03
N VAL A 107 14.64 6.81 8.11
CA VAL A 107 15.29 8.03 7.64
C VAL A 107 16.56 8.33 8.46
N LEU A 108 16.54 8.11 9.78
CA LEU A 108 17.71 8.23 10.63
C LEU A 108 18.82 7.27 10.22
N GLU A 109 18.50 6.00 9.96
CA GLU A 109 19.48 5.01 9.50
C GLU A 109 20.09 5.41 8.15
N GLN A 110 19.26 5.88 7.21
CA GLN A 110 19.75 6.37 5.93
C GLN A 110 20.65 7.60 6.08
N ILE A 111 20.30 8.55 6.96
CA ILE A 111 21.12 9.73 7.23
C ILE A 111 22.46 9.35 7.88
N ILE A 112 22.48 8.36 8.78
CA ILE A 112 23.70 7.88 9.44
C ILE A 112 24.67 7.25 8.43
N LEU A 113 24.17 6.67 7.34
CA LEU A 113 24.97 6.06 6.28
C LEU A 113 25.55 7.07 5.28
N LEU A 114 25.13 8.34 5.33
CA LEU A 114 25.67 9.39 4.47
C LEU A 114 26.98 9.92 5.03
N GLU A 115 27.96 10.11 4.15
CA GLU A 115 29.20 10.80 4.51
C GLU A 115 28.88 12.26 4.88
N PRO A 116 29.46 12.80 5.97
CA PRO A 116 29.21 14.17 6.40
C PRO A 116 29.46 15.24 5.33
N ALA A 117 30.36 14.95 4.37
CA ALA A 117 30.66 15.83 3.25
C ALA A 117 29.49 15.97 2.25
N ASP A 118 28.75 14.88 2.00
CA ASP A 118 27.61 14.89 1.07
C ASP A 118 26.43 15.66 1.67
N ILE A 119 26.21 15.50 2.98
CA ILE A 119 25.19 16.27 3.71
C ILE A 119 25.52 17.78 3.64
N LEU A 120 26.79 18.14 3.85
CA LEU A 120 27.24 19.53 3.83
C LEU A 120 27.08 20.17 2.45
N ASP A 121 27.34 19.42 1.37
CA ASP A 121 27.17 19.91 -0.01
C ASP A 121 25.70 20.24 -0.32
N VAL A 122 24.77 19.36 0.05
CA VAL A 122 23.33 19.58 -0.16
C VAL A 122 22.83 20.78 0.63
N ILE A 123 23.23 20.92 1.90
CA ILE A 123 22.85 22.07 2.74
C ILE A 123 23.41 23.37 2.13
N SER A 124 24.67 23.36 1.70
CA SER A 124 25.33 24.53 1.13
C SER A 124 24.65 24.99 -0.16
N ARG A 125 24.36 24.07 -1.08
CA ARG A 125 23.64 24.38 -2.33
C ARG A 125 22.24 24.91 -2.05
N SER A 126 21.54 24.33 -1.08
CA SER A 126 20.21 24.77 -0.68
C SER A 126 20.22 26.17 -0.07
N ALA A 127 21.21 26.47 0.77
CA ALA A 127 21.40 27.80 1.36
C ALA A 127 21.68 28.86 0.29
N THR A 128 22.53 28.55 -0.70
CA THR A 128 22.82 29.44 -1.82
C THR A 128 21.58 29.71 -2.67
N LEU A 129 20.82 28.67 -3.02
CA LEU A 129 19.56 28.82 -3.77
C LEU A 129 18.52 29.68 -3.03
N LEU A 130 18.43 29.52 -1.71
CA LEU A 130 17.54 30.34 -0.88
C LEU A 130 17.99 31.80 -0.83
N ALA A 131 19.29 32.06 -0.71
CA ALA A 131 19.86 33.40 -0.74
C ALA A 131 19.59 34.10 -2.09
N GLU A 132 19.79 33.38 -3.20
CA GLU A 132 19.49 33.89 -4.54
C GLU A 132 18.01 34.21 -4.73
N LYS A 133 17.11 33.32 -4.30
CA LYS A 133 15.66 33.58 -4.33
C LYS A 133 15.26 34.80 -3.51
N LYS A 134 15.87 34.98 -2.33
CA LYS A 134 15.60 36.14 -1.47
C LYS A 134 16.06 37.44 -2.11
N LEU A 135 17.24 37.45 -2.74
CA LEU A 135 17.75 38.60 -3.49
C LEU A 135 16.88 38.96 -4.71
N VAL A 136 16.29 37.96 -5.37
CA VAL A 136 15.34 38.18 -6.47
C VAL A 136 14.01 38.74 -5.96
N ALA A 137 13.51 38.26 -4.81
CA ALA A 137 12.27 38.74 -4.21
C ALA A 137 12.37 40.17 -3.64
N GLU A 138 13.54 40.60 -3.18
CA GLU A 138 13.78 41.96 -2.68
C GLU A 138 14.02 43.00 -3.80
N ARG A 139 14.18 42.55 -5.05
CA ARG A 139 14.44 43.38 -6.24
C ARG A 139 13.21 43.54 -7.17
N ALA A 140 12.10 42.87 -6.87
CA ALA A 140 10.82 42.94 -7.59
C ALA A 140 9.83 43.83 -6.85
#